data_AF-A0A2N7L560-F1
#
_entry.id   AF-A0A2N7L560-F1
#
_cell.length_a   1.000
_cell.length_b   1.000
_cell.length_c   1.000
_cell.angle_alpha   90.00
_cell.angle_beta   90.00
_cell.angle_gamma   90.00
#
_symmetry.space_group_name_H-M   'P 1'
#
loop_
_entity.id
_entity.type
_entity.pdbx_description
1 polymer ?
#
loop_
_entity_poly.entity_id
_entity_poly.type
_entity_poly.pdbx_seq_one_letter_code
_entity_poly.pdbx_strand_id
1 'polypeptide(L)'
;MSSNIARQAIFNRQNQRIGYELLFRDGRCDTFPLVAAEYATEIVLNDLFVSGKKSVKTVSDGQPCFVNFSYQSLINGTALNYPPKDLVIEVLENCVPDTVLFDVLVDLKNRGYRIAFDDFNPCDAWRPFLPLADIVKIDFRALSHETISRFVLEYKSTPELLLLAEKIETAEELLFARKLGFDLFQGYQLSKPERIPFSDVAEHVAEHVA
;
A
#
# COMPACT_ATOMS: atom_id res chain seq x y z
N MET A 1 15.60 -5.77 -19.40
CA MET A 1 15.86 -5.97 -17.96
C MET A 1 14.53 -5.87 -17.23
N SER A 2 14.31 -6.55 -16.10
CA SER A 2 13.05 -6.49 -15.34
C SER A 2 13.21 -5.51 -14.20
N SER A 3 12.22 -4.65 -13.95
CA SER A 3 12.38 -3.65 -12.87
C SER A 3 12.36 -4.32 -11.50
N ASN A 4 13.01 -3.67 -10.53
CA ASN A 4 13.02 -4.10 -9.13
C ASN A 4 11.69 -3.79 -8.42
N ILE A 5 10.62 -3.54 -9.18
CA ILE A 5 9.31 -3.14 -8.67
C ILE A 5 8.26 -4.02 -9.33
N ALA A 6 7.46 -4.65 -8.48
CA ALA A 6 6.17 -5.21 -8.86
C ALA A 6 5.05 -4.33 -8.31
N ARG A 7 3.88 -4.43 -8.91
CA ARG A 7 2.66 -3.80 -8.41
C ARG A 7 1.57 -4.85 -8.24
N GLN A 8 0.70 -4.68 -7.25
CA GLN A 8 -0.50 -5.49 -7.11
C GLN A 8 -1.71 -4.59 -6.97
N ALA A 9 -2.78 -4.92 -7.68
CA ALA A 9 -3.96 -4.08 -7.75
C ALA A 9 -4.84 -4.23 -6.50
N ILE A 10 -5.36 -3.09 -6.03
CA ILE A 10 -6.36 -3.00 -4.96
C ILE A 10 -7.70 -2.65 -5.59
N PHE A 11 -8.75 -3.37 -5.18
CA PHE A 11 -10.10 -3.23 -5.73
C PHE A 11 -11.10 -2.76 -4.69
N ASN A 12 -12.11 -1.99 -5.10
CA ASN A 12 -13.26 -1.65 -4.27
C ASN A 12 -14.39 -2.70 -4.38
N ARG A 13 -15.49 -2.47 -3.65
CA ARG A 13 -16.70 -3.33 -3.67
C ARG A 13 -17.32 -3.51 -5.06
N GLN A 14 -17.11 -2.56 -5.99
CA GLN A 14 -17.61 -2.59 -7.36
C GLN A 14 -16.63 -3.28 -8.35
N ASN A 15 -15.59 -3.95 -7.86
CA ASN A 15 -14.50 -4.53 -8.67
C ASN A 15 -13.73 -3.48 -9.50
N GLN A 16 -13.77 -2.20 -9.10
CA GLN A 16 -12.98 -1.17 -9.75
C GLN A 16 -11.62 -1.09 -9.07
N ARG A 17 -10.57 -0.95 -9.88
CA ARG A 17 -9.20 -0.74 -9.41
C ARG A 17 -9.08 0.66 -8.85
N ILE A 18 -8.62 0.80 -7.61
CA ILE A 18 -8.51 2.10 -6.92
C ILE A 18 -7.08 2.49 -6.59
N GLY A 19 -6.13 1.61 -6.84
CA GLY A 19 -4.74 1.81 -6.47
C GLY A 19 -3.91 0.57 -6.72
N TYR A 20 -2.62 0.74 -6.49
CA TYR A 20 -1.66 -0.34 -6.53
C TYR A 20 -0.75 -0.29 -5.33
N GLU A 21 -0.56 -1.43 -4.66
CA GLU A 21 0.55 -1.63 -3.75
C GLU A 21 1.83 -1.87 -4.57
N LEU A 22 2.89 -1.14 -4.21
CA LEU A 22 4.17 -1.23 -4.87
C LEU A 22 5.13 -2.04 -4.03
N LEU A 23 5.57 -3.14 -4.62
CA LEU A 23 6.34 -4.18 -3.97
C LEU A 23 7.75 -4.17 -4.53
N PHE A 24 8.74 -4.01 -3.65
CA PHE A 24 10.12 -4.20 -4.06
C PHE A 24 10.39 -5.69 -4.39
N ARG A 25 11.10 -5.93 -5.49
CA ARG A 25 11.50 -7.26 -5.96
C ARG A 25 12.97 -7.25 -6.33
N ASP A 26 13.66 -8.35 -6.06
CA ASP A 26 14.99 -8.54 -6.63
C ASP A 26 14.85 -8.70 -8.15
N GLY A 27 15.62 -7.94 -8.92
CA GLY A 27 15.66 -8.02 -10.38
C GLY A 27 15.99 -9.42 -10.93
N ARG A 28 16.43 -10.36 -10.08
CA ARG A 28 16.82 -11.73 -10.46
C ARG A 28 15.85 -12.84 -10.07
N CYS A 29 15.01 -12.66 -9.04
CA CYS A 29 14.11 -13.70 -8.53
C CYS A 29 12.77 -13.11 -8.10
N ASP A 30 11.66 -13.85 -8.22
CA ASP A 30 10.32 -13.45 -7.73
C ASP A 30 10.18 -13.53 -6.20
N THR A 31 11.32 -13.51 -5.50
CA THR A 31 11.40 -13.53 -4.04
C THR A 31 11.50 -12.11 -3.50
N PHE A 32 10.92 -11.86 -2.33
CA PHE A 32 11.25 -10.66 -1.55
C PHE A 32 12.76 -10.71 -1.24
N PRO A 33 13.54 -9.73 -1.72
CA PRO A 33 14.96 -9.67 -1.41
C PRO A 33 15.17 -9.43 0.08
N LEU A 34 16.22 -10.02 0.64
CA LEU A 34 16.66 -9.79 2.02
C LEU A 34 17.37 -8.44 2.14
N VAL A 35 16.69 -7.35 1.82
CA VAL A 35 17.18 -5.97 1.97
C VAL A 35 16.46 -5.26 3.12
N ALA A 36 17.11 -4.24 3.69
CA ALA A 36 16.48 -3.38 4.68
C ALA A 36 15.22 -2.71 4.08
N ALA A 37 14.15 -2.62 4.87
CA ALA A 37 12.87 -2.07 4.42
C ALA A 37 13.02 -0.62 3.92
N GLU A 38 13.88 0.17 4.58
CA GLU A 38 14.21 1.55 4.20
C GLU A 38 14.74 1.61 2.76
N TYR A 39 15.65 0.70 2.42
CA TYR A 39 16.26 0.65 1.09
C TYR A 39 15.25 0.25 0.02
N ALA A 40 14.32 -0.65 0.34
CA ALA A 40 13.22 -1.01 -0.54
C ALA A 40 12.29 0.19 -0.79
N THR A 41 11.89 0.90 0.27
CA THR A 41 11.08 2.13 0.19
C THR A 41 11.76 3.20 -0.64
N GLU A 42 13.04 3.48 -0.37
CA GLU A 42 13.81 4.47 -1.12
C GLU A 42 13.96 4.13 -2.60
N ILE A 43 14.23 2.87 -2.96
CA ILE A 43 14.30 2.48 -4.37
C ILE A 43 12.96 2.64 -5.05
N VAL A 44 11.89 2.12 -4.44
CA VAL A 44 10.54 2.21 -5.00
C VAL A 44 10.22 3.68 -5.26
N LEU A 45 10.42 4.54 -4.27
CA LEU A 45 10.08 5.95 -4.40
C LEU A 45 11.00 6.70 -5.38
N ASN A 46 12.31 6.48 -5.37
CA ASN A 46 13.25 7.13 -6.29
C ASN A 46 13.00 6.72 -7.75
N ASP A 47 12.70 5.45 -8.02
CA ASP A 47 12.40 4.96 -9.36
C ASP A 47 11.08 5.57 -9.90
N LEU A 48 10.12 5.83 -9.03
CA LEU A 48 8.78 6.34 -9.41
C LEU A 48 8.72 7.85 -9.59
N PHE A 49 9.39 8.59 -8.74
CA PHE A 49 9.10 10.01 -8.57
C PHE A 49 10.31 10.91 -8.83
N VAL A 50 11.53 10.43 -8.59
CA VAL A 50 12.75 11.25 -8.72
C VAL A 50 13.45 11.03 -10.05
N SER A 51 13.62 9.77 -10.46
CA SER A 51 14.41 9.45 -11.66
C SER A 51 13.72 9.85 -12.97
N GLY A 52 12.41 10.17 -12.95
CA GLY A 52 11.62 10.45 -14.15
C GLY A 52 11.53 9.29 -15.15
N LYS A 53 12.09 8.12 -14.81
CA LYS A 53 12.13 6.93 -15.67
C LYS A 53 10.78 6.26 -15.78
N LYS A 54 9.87 6.49 -14.83
CA LYS A 54 8.50 5.99 -14.81
C LYS A 54 7.59 7.10 -14.29
N SER A 55 6.54 7.44 -15.04
CA SER A 55 5.49 8.32 -14.50
C SER A 55 4.63 7.52 -13.52
N VAL A 56 4.03 8.17 -12.51
CA VAL A 56 2.90 7.61 -11.74
C VAL A 56 1.84 7.04 -12.70
N LYS A 57 1.60 7.71 -13.84
CA LYS A 57 0.70 7.19 -14.88
C LYS A 57 1.15 5.85 -15.48
N THR A 58 2.46 5.63 -15.62
CA THR A 58 3.01 4.37 -16.14
C THR A 58 2.99 3.26 -15.10
N VAL A 59 3.11 3.60 -13.81
CA VAL A 59 3.18 2.60 -12.73
C VAL A 59 1.84 2.26 -12.12
N SER A 60 0.94 3.22 -11.99
CA SER A 60 -0.33 3.01 -11.30
C SER A 60 -1.54 3.41 -12.16
N ASP A 61 -1.34 3.62 -13.46
CA ASP A 61 -2.39 4.09 -14.37
C ASP A 61 -3.03 5.42 -13.91
N GLY A 62 -2.28 6.22 -13.15
CA GLY A 62 -2.74 7.47 -12.54
C GLY A 62 -3.52 7.30 -11.23
N GLN A 63 -3.58 6.08 -10.69
CA GLN A 63 -4.15 5.80 -9.38
C GLN A 63 -3.12 6.05 -8.26
N PRO A 64 -3.56 6.20 -7.01
CA PRO A 64 -2.66 6.22 -5.85
C PRO A 64 -1.78 4.97 -5.74
N CYS A 65 -0.54 5.18 -5.33
CA CYS A 65 0.42 4.14 -5.01
C CYS A 65 0.47 3.93 -3.49
N PHE A 66 0.24 2.70 -3.06
CA PHE A 66 0.44 2.27 -1.69
C PHE A 66 1.90 1.81 -1.55
N VAL A 67 2.62 2.38 -0.59
CA VAL A 67 4.06 2.13 -0.42
C VAL A 67 4.36 1.89 1.05
N ASN A 68 5.16 0.87 1.31
CA ASN A 68 5.55 0.47 2.65
C ASN A 68 6.56 1.44 3.23
N PHE A 69 6.32 1.90 4.45
CA PHE A 69 7.22 2.74 5.22
C PHE A 69 7.54 2.07 6.54
N SER A 70 8.84 1.85 6.76
CA SER A 70 9.37 1.51 8.07
C SER A 70 9.33 2.71 9.01
N TYR A 71 9.40 2.43 10.31
CA TYR A 71 9.50 3.43 11.37
C TYR A 71 10.59 4.49 11.06
N GLN A 72 11.78 4.04 10.66
CA GLN A 72 12.89 4.96 10.34
C GLN A 72 12.60 5.82 9.11
N SER A 73 11.97 5.26 8.08
CA SER A 73 11.61 5.99 6.86
C SER A 73 10.58 7.09 7.13
N LEU A 74 9.65 6.85 8.07
CA LEU A 74 8.67 7.85 8.51
C LEU A 74 9.35 9.00 9.25
N ILE A 75 10.20 8.69 10.23
CA ILE A 75 10.90 9.71 11.03
C ILE A 75 11.85 10.55 10.18
N ASN A 76 12.50 9.95 9.19
CA ASN A 76 13.38 10.66 8.27
C ASN A 76 12.62 11.60 7.32
N GLY A 77 11.28 11.58 7.33
CA GLY A 77 10.45 12.41 6.46
C GLY A 77 10.47 11.97 5.00
N THR A 78 10.82 10.71 4.70
CA THR A 78 10.96 10.21 3.32
C THR A 78 9.69 10.42 2.49
N ALA A 79 8.51 10.30 3.10
CA ALA A 79 7.22 10.52 2.45
C ALA A 79 7.03 11.96 1.94
N LEU A 80 7.64 12.95 2.59
CA LEU A 80 7.51 14.37 2.27
C LEU A 80 8.12 14.76 0.92
N ASN A 81 8.94 13.88 0.35
CA ASN A 81 9.52 14.06 -0.97
C ASN A 81 8.49 13.83 -2.10
N TYR A 82 7.27 13.38 -1.77
CA TYR A 82 6.28 12.92 -2.75
C TYR A 82 4.89 13.52 -2.52
N PRO A 83 4.12 13.79 -3.59
CA PRO A 83 2.83 14.47 -3.47
C PRO A 83 1.78 13.60 -2.76
N PRO A 84 1.04 14.13 -1.76
CA PRO A 84 0.05 13.36 -0.99
C PRO A 84 -1.06 12.71 -1.83
N LYS A 85 -1.43 13.32 -2.95
CA LYS A 85 -2.48 12.80 -3.84
C LYS A 85 -2.12 11.45 -4.49
N ASP A 86 -0.83 11.21 -4.71
CA ASP A 86 -0.34 10.05 -5.46
C ASP A 86 0.19 8.95 -4.51
N LEU A 87 0.26 9.21 -3.21
CA LEU A 87 0.86 8.32 -2.21
C LEU A 87 -0.13 7.96 -1.10
N VAL A 88 -0.23 6.67 -0.80
CA VAL A 88 -0.77 6.14 0.44
C VAL A 88 0.40 5.52 1.21
N ILE A 89 0.58 5.98 2.45
CA ILE A 89 1.67 5.54 3.32
C ILE A 89 1.21 4.30 4.06
N GLU A 90 1.81 3.14 3.78
CA GLU A 90 1.55 1.92 4.54
C GLU A 90 2.56 1.82 5.70
N VAL A 91 2.08 1.97 6.93
CA VAL A 91 2.88 1.81 8.14
C VAL A 91 3.00 0.32 8.43
N LEU A 92 4.23 -0.19 8.39
CA LEU A 92 4.51 -1.60 8.64
C LEU A 92 4.14 -2.01 10.07
N GLU A 93 3.69 -3.25 10.23
CA GLU A 93 3.24 -3.87 11.47
C GLU A 93 4.33 -3.94 12.54
N ASN A 94 5.60 -3.92 12.13
CA ASN A 94 6.76 -3.95 13.01
C ASN A 94 7.17 -2.55 13.54
N CYS A 95 6.48 -1.48 13.15
CA CYS A 95 6.72 -0.14 13.67
C CYS A 95 6.37 -0.08 15.18
N VAL A 96 7.20 0.62 15.95
CA VAL A 96 6.94 0.81 17.39
C VAL A 96 5.94 1.96 17.58
N PRO A 97 4.77 1.74 18.21
CA PRO A 97 3.77 2.78 18.43
C PRO A 97 4.16 3.67 19.62
N ASP A 98 5.09 4.59 19.40
CA ASP A 98 5.53 5.57 20.40
C ASP A 98 5.09 7.01 20.05
N THR A 99 5.39 7.95 20.95
CA THR A 99 5.00 9.36 20.77
C THR A 99 5.67 9.99 19.54
N VAL A 100 6.87 9.54 19.16
CA VAL A 100 7.59 10.07 18.00
C VAL A 100 6.87 9.67 16.72
N LEU A 101 6.52 8.39 16.56
CA LEU A 101 5.73 7.92 15.43
C LEU A 101 4.37 8.62 15.39
N PHE A 102 3.71 8.78 16.54
CA PHE A 102 2.42 9.46 16.62
C PHE A 102 2.48 10.88 16.05
N ASP A 103 3.44 11.68 16.51
CA ASP A 103 3.61 13.06 16.05
C ASP A 103 3.90 13.14 14.54
N VAL A 104 4.70 12.21 14.01
CA VAL A 104 4.98 12.09 12.57
C VAL A 104 3.71 11.80 11.77
N LEU A 105 2.90 10.82 12.21
CA LEU A 105 1.66 10.48 11.51
C LEU A 105 0.62 11.61 11.59
N VAL A 106 0.57 12.35 12.70
CA VAL A 106 -0.25 13.57 12.81
C VAL A 106 0.19 14.64 11.81
N ASP A 107 1.50 14.92 11.70
CA ASP A 107 2.02 15.89 10.72
C ASP A 107 1.69 15.46 9.28
N LEU A 108 1.86 14.18 8.96
CA LEU A 108 1.51 13.62 7.64
C LEU A 108 0.01 13.78 7.34
N LYS A 109 -0.89 13.50 8.30
CA LYS A 109 -2.33 13.72 8.13
C LYS A 109 -2.66 15.19 7.90
N ASN A 110 -2.05 16.10 8.67
CA ASN A 110 -2.23 17.54 8.50
C ASN A 110 -1.77 18.06 7.13
N ARG A 111 -0.80 17.37 6.51
CA ARG A 111 -0.33 17.65 5.14
C ARG A 111 -1.17 16.98 4.04
N GLY A 112 -2.20 16.22 4.42
CA GLY A 112 -3.14 15.59 3.49
C GLY A 112 -2.68 14.23 2.96
N TYR A 113 -1.69 13.58 3.58
CA TYR A 113 -1.36 12.19 3.25
C TYR A 113 -2.43 11.25 3.78
N ARG A 114 -2.65 10.16 3.02
CA ARG A 114 -3.44 9.03 3.48
C ARG A 114 -2.53 7.99 4.13
N ILE A 115 -3.00 7.42 5.22
CA ILE A 115 -2.26 6.45 6.03
C ILE A 115 -3.03 5.14 6.04
N ALA A 116 -2.33 4.05 5.70
CA ALA A 116 -2.79 2.68 5.86
C ALA A 116 -1.95 1.99 6.95
N PHE A 117 -2.58 1.20 7.81
CA PHE A 117 -1.85 0.28 8.70
C PHE A 117 -1.82 -1.11 8.08
N ASP A 118 -0.61 -1.61 7.86
CA ASP A 118 -0.35 -2.90 7.22
C ASP A 118 -0.40 -4.05 8.23
N ASP A 119 -0.87 -5.23 7.78
CA ASP A 119 -1.05 -6.46 8.58
C ASP A 119 -1.54 -6.17 10.03
N PHE A 120 -2.53 -5.28 10.19
CA PHE A 120 -2.85 -4.66 11.47
C PHE A 120 -3.45 -5.66 12.46
N ASN A 121 -2.79 -5.79 13.61
CA ASN A 121 -3.32 -6.51 14.76
C ASN A 121 -3.61 -5.52 15.90
N PRO A 122 -4.89 -5.25 16.24
CA PRO A 122 -5.21 -4.30 17.29
C PRO A 122 -4.61 -4.73 18.63
N CYS A 123 -3.88 -3.81 19.23
CA CYS A 123 -3.46 -3.91 20.62
C CYS A 123 -3.63 -2.54 21.29
N ASP A 124 -3.56 -2.51 22.62
CA ASP A 124 -3.81 -1.30 23.39
C ASP A 124 -2.87 -0.14 23.03
N ALA A 125 -1.63 -0.45 22.61
CA ALA A 125 -0.65 0.55 22.18
C ALA A 125 -1.03 1.24 20.86
N TRP A 126 -1.74 0.56 19.96
CA TRP A 126 -2.16 1.12 18.68
C TRP A 126 -3.53 1.83 18.74
N ARG A 127 -4.29 1.67 19.82
CA ARG A 127 -5.60 2.35 19.96
C ARG A 127 -5.54 3.87 19.74
N PRO A 128 -4.55 4.62 20.26
CA PRO A 128 -4.45 6.05 20.02
C PRO A 128 -4.19 6.41 18.56
N PHE A 129 -3.58 5.50 17.79
CA PHE A 129 -3.17 5.70 16.40
C PHE A 129 -4.31 5.45 15.41
N LEU A 130 -5.32 4.65 15.78
CA LEU A 130 -6.42 4.30 14.90
C LEU A 130 -7.17 5.50 14.28
N PRO A 131 -7.43 6.60 15.01
CA PRO A 131 -8.00 7.81 14.41
C PRO A 131 -7.14 8.47 13.32
N LEU A 132 -5.85 8.12 13.22
CA LEU A 132 -4.95 8.63 12.18
C LEU A 132 -5.02 7.77 10.90
N ALA A 133 -5.51 6.54 10.98
CA ALA A 133 -5.60 5.64 9.83
C ALA A 133 -6.80 6.01 8.93
N ASP A 134 -6.54 6.10 7.63
CA ASP A 134 -7.59 6.12 6.60
C ASP A 134 -7.98 4.70 6.19
N ILE A 135 -7.03 3.77 6.26
CA ILE A 135 -7.18 2.39 5.84
C ILE A 135 -6.55 1.46 6.88
N VAL A 136 -7.23 0.38 7.22
CA VAL A 136 -6.65 -0.74 7.98
C VAL A 136 -6.67 -1.99 7.12
N LYS A 137 -5.50 -2.59 6.92
CA LYS A 137 -5.30 -3.80 6.13
C LYS A 137 -5.32 -5.02 7.05
N ILE A 138 -6.11 -6.03 6.68
CA ILE A 138 -6.33 -7.24 7.48
C ILE A 138 -5.95 -8.47 6.65
N ASP A 139 -4.98 -9.23 7.14
CA ASP A 139 -4.51 -10.47 6.52
C ASP A 139 -5.44 -11.66 6.84
N PHE A 140 -6.08 -12.20 5.80
CA PHE A 140 -6.98 -13.37 5.88
C PHE A 140 -6.26 -14.71 6.04
N ARG A 141 -4.93 -14.73 5.99
CA ARG A 141 -4.07 -15.90 6.27
C ARG A 141 -3.53 -15.86 7.69
N ALA A 142 -3.30 -14.67 8.24
CA ALA A 142 -2.77 -14.51 9.61
C ALA A 142 -3.86 -14.64 10.69
N LEU A 143 -5.09 -14.22 10.40
CA LEU A 143 -6.18 -14.18 11.38
C LEU A 143 -7.30 -15.18 11.08
N SER A 144 -7.94 -15.70 12.12
CA SER A 144 -9.13 -16.53 11.98
C SER A 144 -10.34 -15.69 11.56
N HIS A 145 -11.31 -16.30 10.89
CA HIS A 145 -12.58 -15.64 10.53
C HIS A 145 -13.32 -15.06 11.74
N GLU A 146 -13.21 -15.69 12.92
CA GLU A 146 -13.81 -15.18 14.15
C GLU A 146 -13.14 -13.87 14.60
N THR A 147 -11.80 -13.84 14.61
CA THR A 147 -11.03 -12.63 14.96
C THR A 147 -11.33 -11.49 13.98
N ILE A 148 -11.33 -11.78 12.68
CA ILE A 148 -11.67 -10.80 11.64
C ILE A 148 -13.09 -10.26 11.84
N SER A 149 -14.07 -11.14 12.09
CA SER A 149 -15.46 -10.72 12.31
C SER A 149 -15.59 -9.80 13.53
N ARG A 150 -14.87 -10.12 14.62
CA ARG A 150 -14.85 -9.30 15.84
C ARG A 150 -14.22 -7.93 15.58
N PHE A 151 -13.10 -7.89 14.85
CA PHE A 151 -12.45 -6.65 14.44
C PHE A 151 -13.41 -5.76 13.65
N VAL A 152 -14.04 -6.31 12.61
CA VAL A 152 -14.98 -5.57 11.76
C VAL A 152 -16.13 -5.02 12.60
N LEU A 153 -16.68 -5.79 13.54
CA LEU A 153 -17.75 -5.33 14.43
C LEU A 153 -17.32 -4.18 15.34
N GLU A 154 -16.11 -4.23 15.88
CA GLU A 154 -15.54 -3.20 16.76
C GLU A 154 -15.37 -1.87 16.03
N TYR A 155 -14.92 -1.91 14.76
CA TYR A 155 -14.59 -0.71 13.99
C TYR A 155 -15.65 -0.28 12.97
N LYS A 156 -16.77 -1.00 12.87
CA LYS A 156 -17.88 -0.70 11.95
C LYS A 156 -18.47 0.70 12.14
N SER A 157 -18.36 1.25 13.35
CA SER A 157 -18.88 2.58 13.70
C SER A 157 -17.90 3.71 13.46
N THR A 158 -16.72 3.45 12.89
CA THR A 158 -15.74 4.47 12.53
C THR A 158 -15.95 4.86 11.06
N PRO A 159 -16.80 5.87 10.75
CA PRO A 159 -17.34 6.07 9.42
C PRO A 159 -16.31 6.43 8.34
N GLU A 160 -15.15 6.94 8.75
CA GLU A 160 -14.08 7.37 7.83
C GLU A 160 -13.00 6.30 7.62
N LEU A 161 -13.01 5.22 8.41
CA LEU A 161 -12.01 4.16 8.34
C LEU A 161 -12.42 3.11 7.31
N LEU A 162 -11.61 2.94 6.27
CA LEU A 162 -11.80 1.89 5.28
C LEU A 162 -11.12 0.60 5.72
N LEU A 163 -11.79 -0.53 5.52
CA LEU A 163 -11.21 -1.84 5.76
C LEU A 163 -10.77 -2.48 4.44
N LEU A 164 -9.51 -2.92 4.39
CA LEU A 164 -8.91 -3.62 3.26
C LEU A 164 -8.63 -5.08 3.63
N ALA A 165 -9.26 -6.02 2.92
CA ALA A 165 -9.03 -7.44 3.10
C ALA A 165 -7.90 -7.91 2.19
N GLU A 166 -6.83 -8.44 2.78
CA GLU A 166 -5.62 -8.86 2.08
C GLU A 166 -5.45 -10.36 2.00
N LYS A 167 -4.59 -10.78 1.05
CA LYS A 167 -4.22 -12.17 0.81
C LYS A 167 -5.45 -13.07 0.58
N ILE A 168 -6.46 -12.52 -0.10
CA ILE A 168 -7.65 -13.25 -0.56
C ILE A 168 -7.26 -14.18 -1.72
N GLU A 169 -7.47 -15.48 -1.54
CA GLU A 169 -7.07 -16.52 -2.49
C GLU A 169 -8.24 -17.29 -3.08
N THR A 170 -9.42 -17.21 -2.47
CA THR A 170 -10.64 -17.91 -2.94
C THR A 170 -11.83 -16.98 -3.16
N ALA A 171 -12.76 -17.42 -4.01
CA ALA A 171 -14.01 -16.69 -4.24
C ALA A 171 -14.87 -16.64 -2.98
N GLU A 172 -14.82 -17.69 -2.16
CA GLU A 172 -15.51 -17.81 -0.88
C GLU A 172 -15.04 -16.77 0.12
N GLU A 173 -13.72 -16.55 0.24
CA GLU A 173 -13.13 -15.51 1.07
C GLU A 173 -13.54 -14.11 0.62
N LEU A 174 -13.50 -13.86 -0.69
CA LEU A 174 -13.93 -12.57 -1.25
C LEU A 174 -15.40 -12.29 -0.92
N LEU A 175 -16.26 -13.30 -1.07
CA LEU A 175 -17.68 -13.20 -0.72
C LEU A 175 -17.87 -12.99 0.80
N PHE A 176 -17.08 -13.66 1.62
CA PHE A 176 -17.10 -13.51 3.07
C PHE A 176 -16.71 -12.09 3.50
N ALA A 177 -15.58 -11.58 3.01
CA ALA A 177 -15.10 -10.23 3.29
C ALA A 177 -16.14 -9.15 2.92
N ARG A 178 -16.77 -9.28 1.74
CA ARG A 178 -17.84 -8.37 1.28
C ARG A 178 -19.05 -8.36 2.20
N LYS A 179 -19.46 -9.54 2.67
CA LYS A 179 -20.60 -9.71 3.58
C LYS A 179 -20.29 -9.14 4.96
N LEU A 180 -19.06 -9.28 5.44
CA LEU A 180 -18.64 -8.70 6.73
C LEU A 180 -18.65 -7.17 6.71
N GLY A 181 -18.32 -6.56 5.57
CA GLY A 181 -18.37 -5.10 5.41
C GLY A 181 -17.09 -4.47 4.92
N PHE A 182 -16.09 -5.24 4.47
CA PHE A 182 -14.87 -4.69 3.89
C PHE A 182 -15.16 -3.79 2.69
N ASP A 183 -14.34 -2.75 2.53
CA ASP A 183 -14.47 -1.73 1.50
C ASP A 183 -13.54 -2.01 0.32
N LEU A 184 -12.34 -2.48 0.65
CA LEU A 184 -11.24 -2.71 -0.27
C LEU A 184 -10.77 -4.17 -0.20
N PHE A 185 -10.22 -4.66 -1.31
CA PHE A 185 -9.85 -6.06 -1.47
C PHE A 185 -8.56 -6.21 -2.28
N GLN A 186 -7.68 -7.08 -1.82
CA GLN A 186 -6.43 -7.44 -2.47
C GLN A 186 -6.10 -8.92 -2.24
N GLY A 187 -5.53 -9.57 -3.24
CA GLY A 187 -5.14 -10.97 -3.16
C GLY A 187 -5.11 -11.68 -4.50
N TYR A 188 -4.54 -12.89 -4.54
CA TYR A 188 -4.32 -13.65 -5.78
C TYR A 188 -5.61 -14.05 -6.49
N GLN A 189 -6.74 -14.13 -5.78
CA GLN A 189 -8.06 -14.32 -6.38
C GLN A 189 -8.45 -13.15 -7.32
N LEU A 190 -7.94 -11.95 -7.06
CA LEU A 190 -8.28 -10.72 -7.78
C LEU A 190 -7.20 -10.32 -8.78
N SER A 191 -5.95 -10.28 -8.31
CA SER A 191 -4.78 -10.01 -9.13
C SER A 191 -3.52 -10.57 -8.49
N LYS A 192 -2.61 -11.09 -9.31
CA LYS A 192 -1.27 -11.46 -8.87
C LYS A 192 -0.33 -10.25 -9.01
N PRO A 193 0.70 -10.12 -8.15
CA PRO A 193 1.75 -9.13 -8.34
C PRO A 193 2.37 -9.25 -9.74
N GLU A 194 2.44 -8.13 -10.45
CA GLU A 194 3.03 -8.06 -11.79
C GLU A 194 4.27 -7.17 -11.77
N ARG A 195 5.37 -7.62 -12.37
CA ARG A 195 6.56 -6.78 -12.55
C ARG A 195 6.25 -5.67 -13.53
N ILE A 196 6.70 -4.46 -13.21
CA ILE A 196 6.58 -3.35 -14.15
C ILE A 196 7.65 -3.53 -15.23
N PRO A 197 7.29 -3.69 -16.52
CA PRO A 197 8.25 -3.82 -17.60
C PRO A 197 9.08 -2.55 -17.79
N PHE A 198 10.25 -2.68 -18.41
CA PHE A 198 11.21 -1.58 -18.62
C PHE A 198 10.95 -0.74 -19.89
N SER A 199 9.87 -0.98 -20.64
CA SER A 199 9.49 -0.25 -21.86
C SER A 199 8.13 0.41 -21.61
N ASP A 200 7.98 1.75 -21.66
CA ASP A 200 8.17 2.59 -22.85
C ASP A 200 8.92 3.92 -22.55
N VAL A 201 10.23 3.96 -22.74
CA VAL A 201 11.01 5.23 -22.74
C VAL A 201 11.76 5.45 -24.06
N ALA A 202 11.45 4.69 -25.11
CA ALA A 202 12.05 4.94 -26.43
C ALA A 202 11.13 4.49 -27.56
N GLU A 203 10.10 5.29 -27.86
CA GLU A 203 9.53 5.46 -29.21
C GLU A 203 8.41 6.50 -29.12
N HIS A 204 8.74 7.79 -29.14
CA HIS A 204 7.87 8.89 -29.62
C HIS A 204 8.68 10.21 -29.78
N VAL A 205 9.96 10.09 -30.20
CA VAL A 205 10.76 11.23 -30.68
C VAL A 205 11.37 10.85 -32.02
N ALA A 206 10.53 10.54 -33.01
CA ALA A 206 10.96 10.43 -34.40
C ALA A 206 9.76 10.47 -35.36
N GLU A 207 8.90 11.50 -35.26
CA GLU A 207 8.03 11.90 -36.36
C GLU A 207 7.64 13.34 -36.08
N HIS A 208 8.30 14.28 -36.77
CA HIS A 208 7.97 15.70 -37.04
C HIS A 208 9.24 16.51 -37.29
N VAL A 209 10.06 16.06 -38.26
CA VAL A 209 10.86 16.97 -39.07
C VAL A 209 10.66 16.56 -40.52
N ALA A 210 9.70 17.21 -41.16
CA ALA A 210 9.63 17.36 -42.61
C ALA A 210 10.01 18.81 -42.93
#